data_AF-A0A2N2SDC2-F1
#
_entry.id   AF-A0A2N2SDC2-F1
#
_cell.length_a   1.000
_cell.length_b   1.000
_cell.length_c   1.000
_cell.angle_alpha   90.00
_cell.angle_beta   90.00
_cell.angle_gamma   90.00
#
_symmetry.space_group_name_H-M   'P 1'
#
loop_
_entity.id
_entity.type
_entity.pdbx_description
1 polymer ?
#
loop_
_entity_poly.entity_id
_entity_poly.type
_entity_poly.pdbx_seq_one_letter_code
_entity_poly.pdbx_strand_id
1 'polypeptide(L)'
;TTDIVAKGASRQIIIDGKTLTITGISKGSGMIHPNMATMLGYIATDAAVSQVALESIIRHAVNRSFNCITVDGDTSTNDALILIATGQSQLPQISETDAGFEILRAAITEVAIELAQAIVRDGEGATKFMTVQVSGGRDEAECRKIAYAIAHSPLIKTAFFASDPNLGRILAAIGYAGVEDLDVNALRLYLGEYLVAEHGGRAASYEEAQGAAVMQEPEITVRVEQDRGPAEVTIWTCDFSYDYVRINADYRS
;
A
#
# COMPACT_ATOMS: atom_id res chain seq x y z
N THR A 1 -6.03 20.49 -8.02
CA THR A 1 -5.60 19.28 -7.31
C THR A 1 -6.10 19.38 -5.88
N THR A 2 -6.17 18.27 -5.18
CA THR A 2 -6.80 18.14 -3.85
C THR A 2 -5.81 17.75 -2.77
N ASP A 3 -4.53 17.55 -3.12
CA ASP A 3 -3.44 17.33 -2.18
C ASP A 3 -3.38 18.46 -1.13
N ILE A 4 -3.33 18.13 0.16
CA ILE A 4 -3.19 19.13 1.24
C ILE A 4 -1.75 19.24 1.76
N VAL A 5 -0.90 18.23 1.56
CA VAL A 5 0.55 18.30 1.82
C VAL A 5 1.41 17.92 0.61
N ALA A 6 2.61 18.52 0.56
CA ALA A 6 3.67 18.11 -0.36
C ALA A 6 4.28 16.78 0.08
N LYS A 7 4.45 15.85 -0.87
CA LYS A 7 4.93 14.49 -0.62
C LYS A 7 6.31 14.33 -1.24
N GLY A 8 7.32 14.15 -0.39
CA GLY A 8 8.71 14.06 -0.82
C GLY A 8 9.53 13.24 0.16
N ALA A 9 10.38 12.36 -0.38
CA ALA A 9 11.22 11.44 0.38
C ALA A 9 12.65 11.46 -0.19
N SER A 10 13.64 11.36 0.69
CA SER A 10 15.05 11.23 0.28
C SER A 10 15.76 10.20 1.15
N ARG A 11 16.72 9.50 0.55
CA ARG A 11 17.57 8.48 1.18
C ARG A 11 18.98 8.56 0.62
N GLN A 12 19.94 8.24 1.48
CA GLN A 12 21.33 8.01 1.08
C GLN A 12 21.71 6.58 1.42
N ILE A 13 22.38 5.92 0.48
CA ILE A 13 22.88 4.54 0.61
C ILE A 13 24.36 4.50 0.29
N ILE A 14 25.05 3.44 0.74
CA ILE A 14 26.46 3.21 0.44
C ILE A 14 26.58 1.98 -0.46
N ILE A 15 27.20 2.16 -1.62
CA ILE A 15 27.60 1.08 -2.54
C ILE A 15 29.09 1.27 -2.83
N ASP A 16 29.87 0.19 -2.68
CA ASP A 16 31.34 0.19 -2.87
C ASP A 16 32.09 1.33 -2.15
N GLY A 17 31.62 1.69 -0.95
CA GLY A 17 32.19 2.77 -0.13
C GLY A 17 31.89 4.19 -0.63
N LYS A 18 31.02 4.36 -1.62
CA LYS A 18 30.53 5.66 -2.11
C LYS A 18 29.08 5.87 -1.69
N THR A 19 28.76 7.10 -1.28
CA THR A 19 27.39 7.52 -1.02
C THR A 19 26.67 7.77 -2.35
N LEU A 20 25.47 7.22 -2.49
CA LEU A 20 24.49 7.54 -3.52
C LEU A 20 23.28 8.19 -2.88
N THR A 21 22.63 9.08 -3.61
CA THR A 21 21.40 9.77 -3.21
C THR A 21 20.23 9.29 -4.05
N ILE A 22 19.09 9.07 -3.41
CA ILE A 22 17.80 8.80 -4.05
C ILE A 22 16.82 9.82 -3.47
N THR A 23 16.13 10.56 -4.33
CA THR A 23 15.09 11.52 -3.91
C THR A 23 13.89 11.35 -4.80
N GLY A 24 12.70 11.33 -4.23
CA GLY A 24 11.46 11.29 -4.99
C GLY A 24 10.38 12.21 -4.42
N ILE A 25 9.41 12.51 -5.28
CA ILE A 25 8.21 13.29 -4.97
C ILE A 25 6.98 12.60 -5.58
N SER A 26 5.81 12.81 -4.97
CA SER A 26 4.53 12.32 -5.50
C SER A 26 3.39 13.33 -5.40
N LYS A 27 2.37 13.16 -6.23
CA LYS A 27 1.11 13.93 -6.26
C LYS A 27 -0.06 12.98 -6.47
N GLY A 28 -1.09 13.09 -5.64
CA GLY A 28 -2.26 12.19 -5.59
C GLY A 28 -2.94 12.25 -4.23
N SER A 29 -4.27 12.14 -4.22
CA SER A 29 -5.13 12.15 -3.02
C SER A 29 -6.55 11.64 -3.30
N GLY A 30 -7.08 11.90 -4.51
CA GLY A 30 -8.32 11.29 -5.05
C GLY A 30 -8.15 10.72 -6.46
N MET A 31 -9.10 9.87 -6.86
CA MET A 31 -9.02 8.89 -7.97
C MET A 31 -7.78 8.01 -7.87
N ILE A 32 -7.61 7.38 -6.70
CA ILE A 32 -6.46 6.54 -6.38
C ILE A 32 -6.90 5.09 -6.36
N HIS A 33 -6.70 4.43 -7.50
CA HIS A 33 -6.50 2.99 -7.59
C HIS A 33 -5.53 2.71 -8.75
N PRO A 34 -4.21 2.85 -8.54
CA PRO A 34 -3.25 2.75 -9.63
C PRO A 34 -3.18 1.33 -10.19
N ASN A 35 -3.74 1.16 -11.38
CA ASN A 35 -3.34 0.13 -12.33
C ASN A 35 -2.53 0.82 -13.46
N MET A 36 -1.60 1.68 -13.05
CA MET A 36 -1.09 2.81 -13.82
C MET A 36 -2.22 3.60 -14.52
N ALA A 37 -3.11 4.25 -13.74
CA ALA A 37 -3.97 5.31 -14.26
C ALA A 37 -4.16 6.68 -13.52
N THR A 38 -3.80 6.97 -12.25
CA THR A 38 -3.32 8.34 -11.79
C THR A 38 -2.69 8.33 -10.40
N MET A 39 -1.41 8.68 -10.39
CA MET A 39 -0.68 9.59 -9.53
C MET A 39 0.45 10.18 -10.39
N LEU A 40 1.15 11.22 -9.94
CA LEU A 40 2.39 11.66 -10.60
C LEU A 40 3.54 11.43 -9.63
N GLY A 41 4.46 10.55 -10.01
CA GLY A 41 5.62 10.18 -9.22
C GLY A 41 6.91 10.42 -9.99
N TYR A 42 7.88 11.06 -9.35
CA TYR A 42 9.20 11.28 -9.92
C TYR A 42 10.22 10.84 -8.88
N ILE A 43 11.09 9.89 -9.24
CA ILE A 43 12.20 9.44 -8.41
C ILE A 43 13.49 9.65 -9.20
N ALA A 44 14.50 10.26 -8.59
CA ALA A 44 15.79 10.53 -9.19
C ALA A 44 16.92 10.01 -8.31
N THR A 45 18.00 9.54 -8.95
CA THR A 45 19.25 9.14 -8.29
C THR A 45 20.48 9.68 -9.02
N ASP A 46 21.55 9.90 -8.27
CA ASP A 46 22.88 10.19 -8.81
C ASP A 46 23.59 8.94 -9.37
N ALA A 47 23.13 7.73 -9.06
CA ALA A 47 23.68 6.48 -9.54
C ALA A 47 23.80 6.39 -11.07
N ALA A 48 24.89 5.79 -11.56
CA ALA A 48 24.99 5.30 -12.92
C ALA A 48 24.35 3.91 -13.01
N VAL A 49 23.33 3.74 -13.85
CA VAL A 49 22.55 2.48 -13.96
C VAL A 49 22.38 2.12 -15.43
N SER A 50 22.37 0.83 -15.77
CA SER A 50 22.02 0.37 -17.12
C SER A 50 20.52 0.50 -17.37
N GLN A 51 20.11 0.75 -18.63
CA GLN A 51 18.69 0.92 -18.97
C GLN A 51 17.85 -0.32 -18.56
N VAL A 52 18.39 -1.52 -18.76
CA VAL A 52 17.72 -2.78 -18.37
C VAL A 52 17.53 -2.86 -16.86
N ALA A 53 18.57 -2.56 -16.08
CA ALA A 53 18.49 -2.52 -14.62
C ALA A 53 17.50 -1.44 -14.14
N LEU A 54 17.47 -0.26 -14.78
CA LEU A 54 16.55 0.82 -14.44
C LEU A 54 15.08 0.44 -14.69
N GLU A 55 14.79 -0.23 -15.81
CA GLU A 55 13.46 -0.79 -16.12
C GLU A 55 13.04 -1.90 -15.14
N SER A 56 13.99 -2.75 -14.75
CA SER A 56 13.79 -3.80 -13.74
C SER A 56 13.44 -3.20 -12.38
N ILE A 57 14.19 -2.19 -11.94
CA ILE A 57 13.96 -1.45 -10.70
C ILE A 57 12.58 -0.77 -10.70
N ILE A 58 12.22 0.00 -11.72
CA ILE A 58 10.93 0.73 -11.72
C ILE A 58 9.73 -0.24 -11.75
N ARG A 59 9.79 -1.33 -12.52
CA ARG A 59 8.75 -2.38 -12.54
C ARG A 59 8.62 -3.08 -11.19
N HIS A 60 9.73 -3.32 -10.50
CA HIS A 60 9.69 -3.91 -9.16
C HIS A 60 9.09 -2.92 -8.15
N ALA A 61 9.59 -1.68 -8.14
CA ALA A 61 9.18 -0.66 -7.19
C ALA A 61 7.69 -0.33 -7.30
N VAL A 62 7.17 -0.08 -8.50
CA VAL A 62 5.76 0.29 -8.72
C VAL A 62 4.80 -0.81 -8.24
N ASN A 63 5.13 -2.09 -8.47
CA ASN A 63 4.30 -3.24 -8.10
C ASN A 63 4.28 -3.56 -6.59
N ARG A 64 5.16 -2.92 -5.81
CA ARG A 64 5.22 -2.99 -4.34
C ARG A 64 4.84 -1.67 -3.64
N SER A 65 4.54 -0.62 -4.39
CA SER A 65 4.24 0.72 -3.87
C SER A 65 2.93 1.27 -4.45
N PHE A 66 2.99 1.97 -5.58
CA PHE A 66 1.85 2.66 -6.18
C PHE A 66 0.75 1.70 -6.66
N ASN A 67 1.09 0.52 -7.21
CA ASN A 67 0.09 -0.52 -7.54
C ASN A 67 -0.38 -1.33 -6.30
N CYS A 68 -0.07 -0.84 -5.10
CA CYS A 68 -0.50 -1.37 -3.81
C CYS A 68 -1.23 -0.32 -2.96
N ILE A 69 -1.68 0.80 -3.54
CA ILE A 69 -2.49 1.80 -2.83
C ILE A 69 -3.89 1.96 -3.41
N THR A 70 -4.86 2.34 -2.57
CA THR A 70 -6.16 2.80 -3.03
C THR A 70 -6.79 3.79 -2.04
N VAL A 71 -7.56 4.78 -2.52
CA VAL A 71 -8.36 5.69 -1.68
C VAL A 71 -9.84 5.38 -1.88
N ASP A 72 -10.30 5.48 -3.12
CA ASP A 72 -11.71 5.43 -3.53
C ASP A 72 -12.04 4.21 -4.40
N GLY A 73 -11.02 3.62 -5.05
CA GLY A 73 -11.17 2.50 -5.98
C GLY A 73 -11.24 2.93 -7.44
N ASP A 74 -11.26 4.24 -7.73
CA ASP A 74 -11.40 4.77 -9.08
C ASP A 74 -10.04 4.90 -9.77
N THR A 75 -9.80 4.02 -10.75
CA THR A 75 -8.67 4.09 -11.67
C THR A 75 -8.86 5.25 -12.65
N SER A 76 -7.99 6.25 -12.59
CA SER A 76 -8.09 7.50 -13.37
C SER A 76 -7.58 7.38 -14.83
N THR A 77 -7.04 8.44 -15.45
CA THR A 77 -6.62 8.44 -16.89
C THR A 77 -5.18 8.94 -17.20
N ASN A 78 -4.37 9.30 -16.21
CA ASN A 78 -3.11 10.07 -16.38
C ASN A 78 -1.94 9.66 -15.45
N ASP A 79 -1.78 8.38 -15.08
CA ASP A 79 -0.62 7.94 -14.27
C ASP A 79 0.71 8.13 -14.97
N ALA A 80 1.71 8.55 -14.20
CA ALA A 80 3.11 8.44 -14.60
C ALA A 80 4.02 8.32 -13.37
N LEU A 81 4.73 7.20 -13.27
CA LEU A 81 5.95 7.11 -12.47
C LEU A 81 7.16 7.24 -13.38
N ILE A 82 8.05 8.18 -13.10
CA ILE A 82 9.31 8.37 -13.83
C ILE A 82 10.47 8.12 -12.87
N LEU A 83 11.35 7.18 -13.24
CA LEU A 83 12.63 6.93 -12.56
C LEU A 83 13.77 7.49 -13.40
N ILE A 84 14.63 8.30 -12.79
CA ILE A 84 15.72 9.03 -13.44
C ILE A 84 17.05 8.63 -12.78
N ALA A 85 18.00 8.13 -13.57
CA ALA A 85 19.38 7.89 -13.13
C ALA A 85 20.31 8.86 -13.87
N THR A 86 20.97 9.75 -13.13
CA THR A 86 21.75 10.85 -13.73
C THR A 86 23.21 10.51 -14.00
N GLY A 87 23.73 9.42 -13.41
CA GLY A 87 25.13 8.98 -13.58
C GLY A 87 26.18 9.94 -13.03
N GLN A 88 25.79 10.88 -12.15
CA GLN A 88 26.70 11.86 -11.55
C GLN A 88 27.51 11.28 -10.37
N SER A 89 27.14 10.10 -9.86
CA SER A 89 27.95 9.33 -8.94
C SER A 89 29.26 8.90 -9.60
N GLN A 90 30.37 8.96 -8.87
CA GLN A 90 31.68 8.45 -9.34
C GLN A 90 31.78 6.91 -9.36
N LEU A 91 30.67 6.18 -9.24
CA LEU A 91 30.66 4.72 -9.32
C LEU A 91 30.60 4.24 -10.79
N PRO A 92 31.10 3.02 -11.07
CA PRO A 92 30.78 2.31 -12.31
C PRO A 92 29.27 2.17 -12.53
N GLN A 93 28.86 1.95 -13.77
CA GLN A 93 27.45 1.70 -14.10
C GLN A 93 26.98 0.36 -13.50
N ILE A 94 25.90 0.42 -12.72
CA ILE A 94 25.26 -0.75 -12.10
C ILE A 94 24.36 -1.46 -13.12
N SER A 95 24.52 -2.78 -13.21
CA SER A 95 23.70 -3.72 -13.98
C SER A 95 23.04 -4.75 -13.05
N GLU A 96 22.09 -5.54 -13.56
CA GLU A 96 21.35 -6.54 -12.75
C GLU A 96 22.24 -7.63 -12.13
N THR A 97 23.46 -7.82 -12.62
CA THR A 97 24.42 -8.81 -12.08
C THR A 97 25.35 -8.26 -11.01
N ASP A 98 25.34 -6.95 -10.76
CA ASP A 98 26.26 -6.32 -9.81
C ASP A 98 25.71 -6.35 -8.37
N ALA A 99 26.59 -6.52 -7.39
CA ALA A 99 26.21 -6.61 -5.97
C ALA A 99 25.45 -5.37 -5.46
N GLY A 100 25.70 -4.20 -6.05
CA GLY A 100 25.00 -2.95 -5.75
C GLY A 100 23.55 -2.88 -6.27
N PHE A 101 23.16 -3.74 -7.22
CA PHE A 101 21.83 -3.69 -7.84
C PHE A 101 20.70 -3.87 -6.83
N GLU A 102 20.78 -4.91 -6.01
CA GLU A 102 19.74 -5.21 -5.01
C GLU A 102 19.64 -4.14 -3.93
N ILE A 103 20.77 -3.53 -3.53
CA ILE A 103 20.82 -2.42 -2.57
C ILE A 103 20.11 -1.18 -3.15
N LEU A 104 20.43 -0.82 -4.40
CA LEU A 104 19.81 0.30 -5.11
C LEU A 104 18.32 0.06 -5.36
N ARG A 105 17.96 -1.17 -5.79
CA ARG A 105 16.58 -1.59 -6.05
C ARG A 105 15.72 -1.55 -4.79
N ALA A 106 16.25 -2.02 -3.66
CA ALA A 106 15.57 -1.96 -2.36
C ALA A 106 15.33 -0.50 -1.94
N ALA A 107 16.37 0.35 -1.95
CA ALA A 107 16.25 1.73 -1.52
C ALA A 107 15.32 2.59 -2.40
N ILE A 108 15.29 2.35 -3.72
CA ILE A 108 14.31 2.99 -4.63
C ILE A 108 12.89 2.47 -4.34
N THR A 109 12.75 1.18 -4.02
CA THR A 109 11.45 0.59 -3.63
C THR A 109 10.95 1.18 -2.30
N GLU A 110 11.82 1.38 -1.30
CA GLU A 110 11.48 2.03 -0.03
C GLU A 110 10.99 3.48 -0.23
N VAL A 111 11.72 4.28 -1.02
CA VAL A 111 11.30 5.64 -1.38
C VAL A 111 9.96 5.64 -2.11
N ALA A 112 9.73 4.69 -3.03
CA ALA A 112 8.45 4.54 -3.70
C ALA A 112 7.31 4.17 -2.74
N ILE A 113 7.54 3.26 -1.78
CA ILE A 113 6.58 2.88 -0.75
C ILE A 113 6.23 4.09 0.15
N GLU A 114 7.22 4.84 0.62
CA GLU A 114 7.00 6.04 1.45
C GLU A 114 6.11 7.06 0.73
N LEU A 115 6.40 7.32 -0.55
CA LEU A 115 5.62 8.23 -1.40
C LEU A 115 4.22 7.72 -1.74
N ALA A 116 4.04 6.41 -1.87
CA ALA A 116 2.73 5.79 -2.11
C ALA A 116 1.87 5.84 -0.84
N GLN A 117 2.42 5.53 0.32
CA GLN A 117 1.71 5.67 1.59
C GLN A 117 1.39 7.14 1.91
N ALA A 118 2.25 8.08 1.53
CA ALA A 118 1.98 9.52 1.67
C ALA A 118 0.79 9.99 0.82
N ILE A 119 0.51 9.35 -0.33
CA ILE A 119 -0.74 9.59 -1.10
C ILE A 119 -1.95 9.13 -0.30
N VAL A 120 -1.89 7.97 0.35
CA VAL A 120 -3.01 7.41 1.12
C VAL A 120 -3.28 8.20 2.40
N ARG A 121 -2.23 8.62 3.12
CA ARG A 121 -2.34 9.50 4.29
C ARG A 121 -2.92 10.88 3.95
N ASP A 122 -2.70 11.35 2.73
CA ASP A 122 -3.26 12.59 2.17
C ASP A 122 -4.55 12.36 1.37
N GLY A 123 -5.19 11.18 1.51
CA GLY A 123 -6.42 10.83 0.82
C GLY A 123 -7.53 11.86 1.10
N GLU A 124 -8.41 12.10 0.12
CA GLU A 124 -9.42 13.15 0.25
C GLU A 124 -10.35 12.94 1.46
N GLY A 125 -10.19 13.77 2.50
CA GLY A 125 -10.92 13.64 3.75
C GLY A 125 -10.51 12.43 4.61
N ALA A 126 -9.38 11.77 4.32
CA ALA A 126 -8.85 10.69 5.15
C ALA A 126 -8.53 11.18 6.56
N THR A 127 -8.85 10.37 7.57
CA THR A 127 -8.51 10.60 8.98
C THR A 127 -7.68 9.46 9.57
N LYS A 128 -7.73 8.27 8.95
CA LYS A 128 -6.99 7.07 9.36
C LYS A 128 -6.36 6.38 8.15
N PHE A 129 -5.12 5.95 8.34
CA PHE A 129 -4.36 5.11 7.41
C PHE A 129 -4.56 3.64 7.76
N MET A 130 -4.73 2.79 6.74
CA MET A 130 -5.01 1.38 6.87
C MET A 130 -3.99 0.56 6.09
N THR A 131 -3.35 -0.40 6.76
CA THR A 131 -2.51 -1.41 6.11
C THR A 131 -3.27 -2.74 6.07
N VAL A 132 -3.54 -3.26 4.88
CA VAL A 132 -4.16 -4.58 4.68
C VAL A 132 -3.10 -5.56 4.22
N GLN A 133 -2.69 -6.45 5.12
CA GLN A 133 -1.74 -7.53 4.84
C GLN A 133 -2.51 -8.83 4.60
N VAL A 134 -2.26 -9.49 3.49
CA VAL A 134 -2.78 -10.84 3.21
C VAL A 134 -1.59 -11.74 2.93
N SER A 135 -1.40 -12.76 3.75
CA SER A 135 -0.32 -13.75 3.61
C SER A 135 -0.86 -15.17 3.55
N GLY A 136 0.00 -16.09 3.15
CA GLY A 136 -0.31 -17.52 3.13
C GLY A 136 -1.23 -17.97 2.00
N GLY A 137 -1.45 -17.13 0.98
CA GLY A 137 -2.25 -17.48 -0.20
C GLY A 137 -1.47 -18.34 -1.20
N ARG A 138 -2.19 -18.96 -2.14
CA ARG A 138 -1.58 -19.77 -3.21
C ARG A 138 -0.70 -18.95 -4.14
N ASP A 139 -1.16 -17.76 -4.51
CA ASP A 139 -0.47 -16.81 -5.38
C ASP A 139 -0.79 -15.35 -4.99
N GLU A 140 -0.09 -14.39 -5.60
CA GLU A 140 -0.32 -12.96 -5.36
C GLU A 140 -1.71 -12.49 -5.82
N ALA A 141 -2.33 -13.14 -6.81
CA ALA A 141 -3.63 -12.72 -7.34
C ALA A 141 -4.76 -13.04 -6.35
N GLU A 142 -4.71 -14.20 -5.70
CA GLU A 142 -5.56 -14.58 -4.57
C GLU A 142 -5.38 -13.62 -3.39
N CYS A 143 -4.15 -13.27 -3.04
CA CYS A 143 -3.88 -12.32 -1.96
C CYS A 143 -4.39 -10.90 -2.30
N ARG A 144 -4.19 -10.42 -3.53
CA ARG A 144 -4.70 -9.13 -4.02
C ARG A 144 -6.23 -9.08 -4.03
N LYS A 145 -6.91 -10.17 -4.41
CA LYS A 145 -8.38 -10.27 -4.35
C LYS A 145 -8.91 -9.97 -2.94
N ILE A 146 -8.38 -10.66 -1.93
CA ILE A 146 -8.79 -10.47 -0.53
C ILE A 146 -8.40 -9.08 -0.02
N ALA A 147 -7.17 -8.63 -0.32
CA ALA A 147 -6.68 -7.33 0.15
C ALA A 147 -7.51 -6.17 -0.42
N TYR A 148 -7.84 -6.20 -1.71
CA TYR A 148 -8.69 -5.17 -2.33
C TYR A 148 -10.17 -5.29 -1.92
N ALA A 149 -10.71 -6.50 -1.74
CA ALA A 149 -12.08 -6.66 -1.23
C ALA A 149 -12.29 -6.00 0.14
N ILE A 150 -11.27 -6.08 1.02
CA ILE A 150 -11.21 -5.33 2.28
C ILE A 150 -11.01 -3.83 2.00
N ALA A 151 -9.98 -3.46 1.24
CA ALA A 151 -9.53 -2.08 1.08
C ALA A 151 -10.51 -1.16 0.33
N HIS A 152 -11.37 -1.72 -0.52
CA HIS A 152 -12.43 -1.02 -1.25
C HIS A 152 -13.77 -0.97 -0.50
N SER A 153 -13.98 -1.80 0.54
CA SER A 153 -15.29 -1.93 1.18
C SER A 153 -15.74 -0.64 1.87
N PRO A 154 -16.81 0.05 1.42
CA PRO A 154 -17.27 1.28 2.06
C PRO A 154 -17.73 1.03 3.50
N LEU A 155 -18.25 -0.17 3.78
CA LEU A 155 -18.62 -0.60 5.13
C LEU A 155 -17.39 -0.70 6.04
N ILE A 156 -16.27 -1.23 5.58
CA ILE A 156 -15.03 -1.27 6.39
C ILE A 156 -14.48 0.14 6.55
N LYS A 157 -14.30 0.89 5.45
CA LYS A 157 -13.75 2.25 5.49
C LYS A 157 -14.54 3.20 6.41
N THR A 158 -15.87 3.09 6.43
CA THR A 158 -16.73 3.86 7.37
C THR A 158 -16.69 3.36 8.82
N ALA A 159 -16.51 2.05 9.04
CA ALA A 159 -16.28 1.53 10.39
C ALA A 159 -14.95 2.04 10.96
N PHE A 160 -13.92 2.14 10.12
CA PHE A 160 -12.61 2.69 10.48
C PHE A 160 -12.71 4.18 10.82
N PHE A 161 -13.38 4.99 9.99
CA PHE A 161 -13.68 6.39 10.32
C PHE A 161 -14.41 6.53 11.67
N ALA A 162 -15.41 5.69 11.93
CA ALA A 162 -16.16 5.67 13.18
C ALA A 162 -15.42 5.06 14.39
N SER A 163 -14.20 4.53 14.19
CA SER A 163 -13.45 3.75 15.18
C SER A 163 -14.21 2.54 15.74
N ASP A 164 -15.07 1.92 14.93
CA ASP A 164 -15.89 0.73 15.23
C ASP A 164 -15.14 -0.56 14.82
N PRO A 165 -14.72 -1.45 15.76
CA PRO A 165 -13.98 -2.69 15.47
C PRO A 165 -14.86 -3.78 14.84
N ASN A 166 -15.48 -3.47 13.70
CA ASN A 166 -16.55 -4.26 13.13
C ASN A 166 -16.05 -5.48 12.33
N LEU A 167 -15.59 -6.51 13.05
CA LEU A 167 -15.02 -7.74 12.50
C LEU A 167 -15.91 -8.41 11.45
N GLY A 168 -17.24 -8.34 11.64
CA GLY A 168 -18.22 -8.90 10.71
C GLY A 168 -18.15 -8.28 9.31
N ARG A 169 -17.84 -6.97 9.19
CA ARG A 169 -17.65 -6.31 7.88
C ARG A 169 -16.38 -6.79 7.19
N ILE A 170 -15.31 -7.03 7.94
CA ILE A 170 -14.04 -7.54 7.42
C ILE A 170 -14.20 -8.99 6.93
N LEU A 171 -14.81 -9.85 7.75
CA LEU A 171 -15.09 -11.24 7.39
C LEU A 171 -16.05 -11.36 6.20
N ALA A 172 -17.07 -10.49 6.11
CA ALA A 172 -17.95 -10.44 4.94
C ALA A 172 -17.19 -10.07 3.66
N ALA A 173 -16.24 -9.11 3.73
CA ALA A 173 -15.41 -8.74 2.58
C ALA A 173 -14.45 -9.84 2.13
N ILE A 174 -13.85 -10.54 3.07
CA ILE A 174 -13.07 -11.75 2.80
C ILE A 174 -13.96 -12.80 2.10
N GLY A 175 -15.19 -13.00 2.57
CA GLY A 175 -16.15 -13.95 2.01
C GLY A 175 -16.62 -13.62 0.58
N TYR A 176 -16.75 -12.34 0.21
CA TYR A 176 -17.11 -11.94 -1.16
C TYR A 176 -15.92 -11.71 -2.10
N ALA A 177 -14.67 -11.94 -1.66
CA ALA A 177 -13.45 -11.62 -2.41
C ALA A 177 -13.23 -12.38 -3.74
N GLY A 178 -14.13 -13.29 -4.13
CA GLY A 178 -14.01 -14.05 -5.38
C GLY A 178 -12.92 -15.13 -5.35
N VAL A 179 -12.70 -15.74 -4.19
CA VAL A 179 -11.84 -16.91 -3.97
C VAL A 179 -12.76 -18.12 -3.75
N GLU A 180 -12.91 -18.97 -4.76
CA GLU A 180 -14.00 -19.97 -4.84
C GLU A 180 -13.93 -21.08 -3.79
N ASP A 181 -12.72 -21.40 -3.32
CA ASP A 181 -12.38 -22.51 -2.43
C ASP A 181 -11.70 -22.03 -1.13
N LEU A 182 -12.12 -20.86 -0.63
CA LEU A 182 -11.62 -20.29 0.62
C LEU A 182 -12.20 -21.03 1.84
N ASP A 183 -11.34 -21.70 2.63
CA ASP A 183 -11.74 -22.26 3.92
C ASP A 183 -11.63 -21.22 5.05
N VAL A 184 -12.79 -20.78 5.53
CA VAL A 184 -12.91 -19.85 6.67
C VAL A 184 -12.40 -20.43 8.00
N ASN A 185 -12.25 -21.76 8.12
CA ASN A 185 -11.77 -22.41 9.34
C ASN A 185 -10.23 -22.42 9.46
N ALA A 186 -9.55 -22.38 8.31
CA ALA A 186 -8.09 -22.28 8.22
C ALA A 186 -7.58 -20.82 8.28
N LEU A 187 -8.46 -19.84 8.10
CA LEU A 187 -8.12 -18.42 8.09
C LEU A 187 -7.93 -17.87 9.52
N ARG A 188 -6.91 -17.03 9.69
CA ARG A 188 -6.73 -16.17 10.87
C ARG A 188 -6.85 -14.70 10.47
N LEU A 189 -7.63 -13.94 11.23
CA LEU A 189 -7.76 -12.49 11.09
C LEU A 189 -7.19 -11.80 12.33
N TYR A 190 -6.36 -10.80 12.10
CA TYR A 190 -5.78 -9.94 13.13
C TYR A 190 -6.15 -8.48 12.90
N LEU A 191 -6.37 -7.74 13.99
CA LEU A 191 -6.55 -6.30 14.04
C LEU A 191 -5.46 -5.73 14.94
N GLY A 192 -4.50 -4.99 14.35
CA GLY A 192 -3.23 -4.69 14.98
C GLY A 192 -2.45 -5.98 15.31
N GLU A 193 -2.08 -6.14 16.57
CA GLU A 193 -1.42 -7.34 17.10
C GLU A 193 -2.40 -8.46 17.51
N TYR A 194 -3.67 -8.13 17.74
CA TYR A 194 -4.65 -9.04 18.32
C TYR A 194 -5.22 -10.01 17.27
N LEU A 195 -5.21 -11.31 17.56
CA LEU A 195 -5.97 -12.30 16.81
C LEU A 195 -7.45 -12.11 17.14
N VAL A 196 -8.28 -11.78 16.15
CA VAL A 196 -9.69 -11.41 16.35
C VAL A 196 -10.68 -12.42 15.77
N ALA A 197 -10.27 -13.20 14.77
CA ALA A 197 -11.03 -14.36 14.27
C ALA A 197 -10.10 -15.52 13.88
N GLU A 198 -10.55 -16.73 14.19
CA GLU A 198 -9.91 -18.01 13.87
C GLU A 198 -10.98 -19.10 13.80
N HIS A 199 -10.73 -20.22 13.12
CA HIS A 199 -11.63 -21.38 13.12
C HIS A 199 -13.09 -21.05 12.75
N GLY A 200 -13.28 -20.14 11.79
CA GLY A 200 -14.60 -19.70 11.31
C GLY A 200 -15.40 -18.82 12.28
N GLY A 201 -14.82 -18.40 13.41
CA GLY A 201 -15.48 -17.61 14.46
C GLY A 201 -14.60 -16.53 15.08
N ARG A 202 -15.15 -15.81 16.05
CA ARG A 202 -14.38 -14.83 16.86
C ARG A 202 -13.36 -15.58 17.72
N ALA A 203 -12.12 -15.12 17.76
CA ALA A 203 -11.06 -15.76 18.52
C ALA A 203 -11.40 -15.80 20.03
N ALA A 204 -11.08 -16.91 20.70
CA ALA A 204 -11.45 -17.11 22.10
C ALA A 204 -10.70 -16.18 23.07
N SER A 205 -9.53 -15.68 22.65
CA SER A 205 -8.67 -14.73 23.37
C SER A 205 -9.01 -13.27 23.11
N TYR A 206 -9.93 -12.97 22.19
CA TYR A 206 -10.25 -11.60 21.79
C TYR A 206 -11.31 -10.95 22.67
N GLU A 207 -10.99 -9.75 23.16
CA GLU A 207 -11.90 -8.88 23.89
C GLU A 207 -12.20 -7.62 23.06
N GLU A 208 -13.46 -7.17 23.01
CA GLU A 208 -13.85 -6.00 22.21
C GLU A 208 -13.10 -4.71 22.60
N ALA A 209 -12.60 -4.62 23.83
CA ALA A 209 -11.76 -3.53 24.29
C ALA A 209 -10.40 -3.44 23.57
N GLN A 210 -9.83 -4.59 23.16
CA GLN A 210 -8.59 -4.64 22.37
C GLN A 210 -8.82 -4.06 20.98
N GLY A 211 -9.89 -4.49 20.30
CA GLY A 211 -10.28 -3.93 19.01
C GLY A 211 -10.58 -2.45 19.11
N ALA A 212 -11.40 -2.03 20.09
CA ALA A 212 -11.72 -0.62 20.30
C ALA A 212 -10.48 0.26 20.54
N ALA A 213 -9.46 -0.25 21.24
CA ALA A 213 -8.18 0.44 21.44
C ALA A 213 -7.41 0.59 20.12
N VAL A 214 -7.21 -0.50 19.36
CA VAL A 214 -6.56 -0.44 18.03
C VAL A 214 -7.29 0.54 17.11
N MET A 215 -8.62 0.56 17.14
CA MET A 215 -9.43 1.44 16.30
C MET A 215 -9.31 2.93 16.66
N GLN A 216 -8.78 3.31 17.83
CA GLN A 216 -8.48 4.73 18.12
C GLN A 216 -7.27 5.25 17.35
N GLU A 217 -6.30 4.38 17.02
CA GLU A 217 -5.05 4.78 16.39
C GLU A 217 -5.23 5.43 15.00
N PRO A 218 -4.35 6.35 14.59
CA PRO A 218 -4.39 6.95 13.26
C PRO A 218 -3.90 5.99 12.18
N GLU A 219 -3.12 4.96 12.54
CA GLU A 219 -2.63 3.93 11.61
C GLU A 219 -3.01 2.54 12.11
N ILE A 220 -3.78 1.80 11.32
CA ILE A 220 -4.37 0.51 11.72
C ILE A 220 -3.96 -0.58 10.72
N THR A 221 -3.48 -1.71 11.23
CA THR A 221 -3.17 -2.89 10.41
C THR A 221 -4.27 -3.93 10.53
N VAL A 222 -4.76 -4.42 9.39
CA VAL A 222 -5.59 -5.62 9.27
C VAL A 222 -4.71 -6.69 8.61
N ARG A 223 -4.48 -7.81 9.30
CA ARG A 223 -3.69 -8.93 8.75
C ARG A 223 -4.57 -10.17 8.62
N VAL A 224 -4.62 -10.72 7.41
CA VAL A 224 -5.31 -11.97 7.07
C VAL A 224 -4.24 -12.99 6.75
N GLU A 225 -4.25 -14.11 7.48
CA GLU A 225 -3.37 -15.24 7.20
C GLU A 225 -4.21 -16.41 6.71
N GLN A 226 -3.81 -16.97 5.56
CA GLN A 226 -4.30 -18.22 5.03
C GLN A 226 -3.23 -19.30 5.24
N ASP A 227 -3.59 -20.58 5.06
CA ASP A 227 -2.63 -21.71 5.10
C ASP A 227 -2.67 -22.48 3.78
N ARG A 228 -2.34 -21.78 2.69
CA ARG A 228 -2.60 -22.24 1.30
C ARG A 228 -1.39 -22.12 0.35
N GLY A 229 -0.38 -21.34 0.72
CA GLY A 229 0.84 -21.17 -0.06
C GLY A 229 1.79 -20.11 0.53
N PRO A 230 2.88 -19.77 -0.17
CA PRO A 230 3.88 -18.83 0.32
C PRO A 230 3.62 -17.36 -0.08
N ALA A 231 2.52 -17.07 -0.79
CA ALA A 231 2.29 -15.74 -1.33
C ALA A 231 1.81 -14.75 -0.27
N GLU A 232 2.27 -13.50 -0.41
CA GLU A 232 1.87 -12.39 0.44
C GLU A 232 1.73 -11.09 -0.35
N VAL A 233 0.83 -10.23 0.09
CA VAL A 233 0.54 -8.92 -0.50
C VAL A 233 0.22 -7.95 0.63
N THR A 234 0.75 -6.73 0.55
CA THR A 234 0.29 -5.59 1.35
C THR A 234 -0.38 -4.57 0.44
N ILE A 235 -1.56 -4.10 0.82
CA ILE A 235 -2.28 -2.97 0.22
C ILE A 235 -2.46 -1.89 1.29
N TRP A 236 -2.33 -0.61 0.92
CA TRP A 236 -2.64 0.51 1.80
C TRP A 236 -3.88 1.26 1.32
N THR A 237 -4.75 1.62 2.26
CA THR A 237 -5.96 2.42 2.03
C THR A 237 -6.21 3.37 3.19
N CYS A 238 -7.24 4.21 3.09
CA CYS A 238 -7.70 5.08 4.16
C CYS A 238 -9.11 4.69 4.62
N ASP A 239 -9.64 5.41 5.59
CA ASP A 239 -11.05 5.39 5.96
C ASP A 239 -11.97 6.09 4.92
N PHE A 240 -13.25 6.28 5.25
CA PHE A 240 -14.22 7.02 4.44
C PHE A 240 -15.04 7.94 5.35
N SER A 241 -14.71 9.23 5.31
CA SER A 241 -15.31 10.29 6.12
C SER A 241 -16.40 11.09 5.38
N TYR A 242 -17.06 12.00 6.11
CA TYR A 242 -17.95 12.99 5.52
C TYR A 242 -17.22 13.99 4.61
N ASP A 243 -15.95 14.28 4.86
CA ASP A 243 -15.18 15.26 4.09
C ASP A 243 -14.87 14.76 2.68
N TYR A 244 -14.67 13.45 2.47
CA TYR A 244 -14.58 12.86 1.13
C TYR A 244 -15.81 13.21 0.28
N VAL A 245 -17.01 13.03 0.86
CA VAL A 245 -18.28 13.32 0.18
C VAL A 245 -18.40 14.81 -0.13
N ARG A 246 -18.08 15.67 0.84
CA ARG A 246 -18.14 17.13 0.68
C ARG A 246 -17.18 17.62 -0.42
N ILE A 247 -15.92 17.19 -0.38
CA ILE A 247 -14.88 17.55 -1.36
C ILE A 247 -15.35 17.19 -2.78
N ASN A 248 -15.86 15.96 -2.97
CA ASN A 248 -16.24 15.45 -4.29
C ASN A 248 -17.60 15.94 -4.79
N ALA A 249 -18.55 16.25 -3.90
CA ALA A 249 -19.83 16.85 -4.27
C ALA A 249 -19.65 18.31 -4.70
N ASP A 250 -18.82 19.08 -4.00
CA ASP A 250 -18.66 20.52 -4.23
C ASP A 250 -17.67 20.85 -5.37
N TYR A 251 -16.87 19.90 -5.85
CA TYR A 251 -15.72 20.12 -6.76
C TYR A 251 -16.02 20.77 -8.12
N ARG A 252 -17.31 20.90 -8.50
CA ARG A 252 -17.75 21.53 -9.77
C ARG A 252 -18.67 22.75 -9.55
N SER A 253 -18.74 23.27 -8.32
CA SER A 253 -19.54 24.45 -7.92
C SER A 253 -18.85 25.78 -8.23
#